data_AF-A0A6L7WTJ7-F1
#
_entry.id   AF-A0A6L7WTJ7-F1
#
_cell.length_a   1.000
_cell.length_b   1.000
_cell.length_c   1.000
_cell.angle_alpha   90.00
_cell.angle_beta   90.00
_cell.angle_gamma   90.00
#
_symmetry.space_group_name_H-M   'P 1'
#
loop_
_entity.id
_entity.type
_entity.pdbx_description
1 polymer ?
#
loop_
_entity_poly.entity_id
_entity_poly.type
_entity_poly.pdbx_seq_one_letter_code
_entity_poly.pdbx_strand_id
1 'polypeptide(L)'
;MIVTKKAIPRRTVLRGVGTALALPLLDSMVPAFTALAKTAANPTKRLGVVYVPNGIITQEGDWTPTTETAGFELPRLLRSMEPVREHLTILTNLDNRAAFARPGEARGSHSRPAAAFLTGLHAE
;
A
#
# COMPACT_ATOMS: atom_id res chain seq x y z
N MET A 1 -34.06 -19.83 2.40
CA MET A 1 -32.88 -19.74 3.29
C MET A 1 -33.10 -18.62 4.28
N ILE A 2 -33.05 -18.88 5.60
CA ILE A 2 -33.21 -17.85 6.65
C ILE A 2 -31.83 -17.53 7.22
N VAL A 3 -31.42 -16.26 7.18
CA VAL A 3 -30.15 -15.78 7.75
C VAL A 3 -30.44 -14.88 8.94
N THR A 4 -30.08 -15.34 10.14
CA THR A 4 -30.40 -14.64 11.40
C THR A 4 -29.41 -13.53 11.77
N LYS A 5 -28.25 -13.47 11.10
CA LYS A 5 -27.14 -12.53 11.36
C LYS A 5 -26.68 -12.50 12.83
N LYS A 6 -26.91 -13.56 13.60
CA LYS A 6 -26.40 -13.68 14.96
C LYS A 6 -24.88 -13.81 14.92
N ALA A 7 -24.20 -13.12 15.84
CA ALA A 7 -22.76 -13.22 16.05
C ALA A 7 -22.46 -13.17 17.55
N ILE A 8 -21.39 -13.84 17.95
CA ILE A 8 -20.97 -13.87 19.36
C ILE A 8 -20.21 -12.57 19.68
N PRO A 9 -20.65 -11.75 20.66
CA PRO A 9 -19.93 -10.53 21.01
C PRO A 9 -18.57 -10.86 21.62
N ARG A 10 -17.47 -10.33 21.05
CA ARG A 10 -16.10 -10.53 21.55
C ARG A 10 -15.96 -10.19 23.04
N ARG A 11 -16.64 -9.14 23.51
CA ARG A 11 -16.66 -8.71 24.91
C ARG A 11 -17.25 -9.78 25.84
N THR A 12 -18.25 -10.53 25.39
CA THR A 12 -18.86 -11.61 26.18
C THR A 12 -17.88 -12.76 26.38
N VAL A 13 -17.15 -13.13 25.33
CA VAL A 13 -16.12 -14.19 25.40
C VAL A 13 -14.95 -13.75 26.28
N LEU A 14 -14.42 -12.55 26.08
CA LEU A 14 -13.29 -12.03 26.86
C LEU A 14 -13.60 -11.82 28.35
N ARG A 15 -14.88 -11.59 28.72
CA ARG A 15 -15.31 -11.51 30.12
C ARG A 15 -15.37 -12.87 30.81
N GLY A 16 -15.65 -13.94 30.09
CA GLY A 16 -15.81 -15.29 30.65
C GLY A 16 -14.52 -16.10 30.76
N VAL A 17 -13.53 -15.82 29.91
CA VAL A 17 -12.29 -16.62 29.80
C VAL A 17 -11.13 -16.01 30.62
N GLY A 18 -11.30 -14.82 31.20
CA GLY A 18 -10.18 -14.06 31.77
C GLY A 18 -9.20 -13.61 30.68
N THR A 19 -8.16 -12.87 31.07
CA THR A 19 -7.11 -12.33 30.18
C THR A 19 -6.23 -13.43 29.56
N ALA A 20 -6.81 -14.44 28.93
CA ALA A 20 -6.11 -15.27 27.97
C ALA A 20 -5.70 -14.36 26.80
N LEU A 21 -4.40 -14.13 26.71
CA LEU A 21 -3.71 -13.31 25.72
C LEU A 21 -4.40 -13.32 24.35
N ALA A 22 -4.77 -12.13 23.88
CA ALA A 22 -5.11 -11.83 22.49
C ALA A 22 -5.96 -12.89 21.76
N LEU A 23 -7.18 -13.20 22.24
CA LEU A 23 -8.10 -14.04 21.45
C LEU A 23 -8.23 -13.46 20.03
N PRO A 24 -7.79 -14.20 18.99
CA PRO A 24 -7.95 -13.76 17.60
C PRO A 24 -9.44 -13.65 17.27
N LEU A 25 -9.78 -12.79 16.32
CA LEU A 25 -11.16 -12.63 15.89
C LEU A 25 -11.64 -13.93 15.22
N LEU A 26 -12.66 -14.57 15.78
CA LEU A 26 -13.23 -15.80 15.22
C LEU A 26 -14.31 -15.47 14.18
N ASP A 27 -14.46 -16.32 13.15
CA ASP A 27 -15.48 -16.15 12.11
C ASP A 27 -16.92 -16.07 12.67
N SER A 28 -17.20 -16.79 13.77
CA SER A 28 -18.50 -16.75 14.46
C SER A 28 -18.81 -15.40 15.14
N MET A 29 -17.84 -14.49 15.22
CA MET A 29 -18.02 -13.12 15.69
C MET A 29 -18.39 -12.14 14.55
N VAL A 30 -18.44 -12.61 13.31
CA VAL A 30 -18.81 -11.83 12.12
C VAL A 30 -20.23 -12.24 11.68
N PRO A 31 -21.21 -11.32 11.68
CA PRO A 31 -22.54 -11.63 11.21
C PRO A 31 -22.56 -12.05 9.72
N ALA A 32 -23.18 -13.19 9.42
CA ALA A 32 -23.28 -13.71 8.06
C ALA A 32 -23.85 -12.68 7.06
N PHE A 33 -23.31 -12.66 5.84
CA PHE A 33 -23.71 -11.74 4.77
C PHE A 33 -23.71 -10.26 5.16
N THR A 34 -22.81 -9.85 6.05
CA THR A 34 -22.61 -8.44 6.40
C THR A 34 -21.30 -7.95 5.79
N ALA A 35 -21.34 -6.77 5.16
CA ALA A 35 -20.15 -6.17 4.57
C ALA A 35 -19.04 -6.03 5.63
N LEU A 36 -17.84 -6.54 5.36
CA LEU A 36 -16.70 -6.55 6.29
C LEU A 36 -16.41 -5.16 6.88
N ALA A 37 -16.58 -4.10 6.09
CA ALA A 37 -16.42 -2.71 6.53
C ALA A 37 -17.33 -2.31 7.71
N LYS A 38 -18.42 -3.06 7.95
CA LYS A 38 -19.39 -2.84 9.04
C LYS A 38 -19.25 -3.85 10.17
N THR A 39 -18.20 -4.68 10.19
CA THR A 39 -18.00 -5.70 11.22
C THR A 39 -16.73 -5.45 12.01
N ALA A 40 -16.58 -6.14 13.13
CA ALA A 40 -15.33 -6.13 13.90
C ALA A 40 -14.14 -6.73 13.13
N ALA A 41 -14.39 -7.39 11.99
CA ALA A 41 -13.37 -7.90 11.08
C ALA A 41 -12.91 -6.87 10.04
N ASN A 42 -13.37 -5.61 10.12
CA ASN A 42 -12.89 -4.57 9.23
C ASN A 42 -11.38 -4.36 9.44
N PRO A 43 -10.52 -4.68 8.46
CA PRO A 43 -9.08 -4.53 8.63
C PRO A 43 -8.73 -3.04 8.74
N THR A 44 -7.80 -2.72 9.63
CA THR A 44 -7.23 -1.38 9.70
C THR A 44 -6.48 -1.09 8.40
N LYS A 45 -7.01 -0.18 7.58
CA LYS A 45 -6.34 0.28 6.37
C LYS A 45 -5.13 1.12 6.76
N ARG A 46 -3.96 0.77 6.24
CA ARG A 46 -2.71 1.51 6.42
C ARG A 46 -2.15 1.80 5.04
N LEU A 47 -1.86 3.06 4.77
CA LEU A 47 -1.22 3.51 3.53
C LEU A 47 0.05 4.26 3.92
N GLY A 48 1.18 3.82 3.38
CA GLY A 48 2.43 4.56 3.39
C GLY A 48 2.81 4.87 1.95
N VAL A 49 3.30 6.08 1.70
CA VAL A 49 3.82 6.47 0.39
C VAL A 49 5.21 7.04 0.60
N VAL A 50 6.17 6.54 -0.16
CA VAL A 50 7.57 6.97 -0.12
C VAL A 50 7.92 7.53 -1.49
N TYR A 51 8.58 8.69 -1.50
CA TYR A 51 9.04 9.36 -2.70
C TYR A 51 10.55 9.52 -2.63
N VAL A 52 11.25 9.19 -3.72
CA VAL A 52 12.69 9.40 -3.84
C VAL A 52 12.92 10.49 -4.90
N PRO A 53 13.32 11.71 -4.49
CA PRO A 53 13.41 12.87 -5.39
C PRO A 53 14.67 12.82 -6.27
N ASN A 54 14.97 13.95 -6.92
CA ASN A 54 16.18 14.18 -7.72
C ASN A 54 17.47 13.68 -7.02
N GLY A 55 18.49 13.36 -7.83
CA GLY A 55 19.80 12.94 -7.33
C GLY A 55 19.95 11.43 -7.10
N ILE A 56 19.00 10.63 -7.61
CA ILE A 56 19.11 9.18 -7.62
C ILE A 56 19.93 8.67 -8.80
N ILE A 57 20.65 7.57 -8.58
CA ILE A 57 21.25 6.79 -9.66
C ILE A 57 20.12 5.99 -10.32
N THR A 58 19.92 6.20 -11.62
CA THR A 58 18.89 5.53 -12.43
C THR A 58 19.53 4.76 -13.58
N GLN A 59 20.55 3.96 -13.28
CA GLN A 59 21.09 3.05 -14.29
C GLN A 59 20.09 1.94 -14.60
N GLU A 60 20.18 1.38 -15.81
CA GLU A 60 19.35 0.24 -16.19
C GLU A 60 19.58 -0.93 -15.22
N GLY A 61 18.50 -1.52 -14.70
CA GLY A 61 18.57 -2.60 -13.71
C GLY A 61 18.78 -2.18 -12.25
N ASP A 62 18.91 -0.88 -11.93
CA ASP A 62 19.02 -0.41 -10.54
C ASP A 62 17.66 -0.30 -9.83
N TRP A 63 16.69 0.33 -10.48
CA TRP A 63 15.31 0.51 -9.98
C TRP A 63 14.27 -0.30 -10.76
N THR A 64 14.49 -0.43 -12.07
CA THR A 64 13.52 -1.00 -13.00
C THR A 64 13.96 -2.42 -13.36
N PRO A 65 13.10 -3.44 -13.18
CA PRO A 65 13.38 -4.79 -13.66
C PRO A 65 13.60 -4.80 -15.18
N THR A 66 14.47 -5.70 -15.65
CA THR A 66 14.76 -5.87 -17.09
C THR A 66 13.72 -6.75 -17.80
N THR A 67 12.88 -7.46 -17.05
CA THR A 67 11.81 -8.30 -17.58
C THR A 67 10.48 -7.94 -16.94
N GLU A 68 9.39 -8.02 -17.72
CA GLU A 68 8.02 -7.71 -17.28
C GLU A 68 7.23 -8.96 -16.88
N THR A 69 7.92 -10.09 -16.69
CA THR A 69 7.29 -11.38 -16.37
C THR A 69 7.11 -11.56 -14.86
N ALA A 70 6.12 -12.38 -14.47
CA ALA A 70 6.02 -12.86 -13.10
C ALA A 70 7.34 -13.54 -12.69
N GLY A 71 7.83 -13.26 -11.48
CA GLY A 71 9.12 -13.80 -11.01
C GLY A 71 10.35 -13.08 -11.56
N PHE A 72 10.23 -11.83 -12.01
CA PHE A 72 11.38 -10.96 -12.36
C PHE A 72 12.45 -10.95 -11.25
N GLU A 73 13.72 -10.82 -11.65
CA GLU A 73 14.80 -10.62 -10.68
C GLU A 73 14.69 -9.23 -10.06
N LEU A 74 14.78 -9.14 -8.72
CA LEU A 74 14.71 -7.85 -8.06
C LEU A 74 15.95 -7.00 -8.42
N PRO A 75 15.73 -5.75 -8.90
CA PRO A 75 16.79 -4.78 -9.13
C PRO A 75 17.67 -4.59 -7.89
N ARG A 76 18.93 -4.18 -8.10
CA ARG A 76 19.92 -4.03 -7.02
C ARG A 76 19.40 -3.21 -5.85
N LEU A 77 18.70 -2.10 -6.11
CA LEU A 77 18.19 -1.20 -5.08
C LEU A 77 16.92 -1.70 -4.40
N LEU A 78 16.28 -2.74 -4.95
CA LEU A 78 15.09 -3.37 -4.39
C LEU A 78 15.36 -4.72 -3.73
N ARG A 79 16.63 -5.17 -3.66
CA ARG A 79 17.00 -6.45 -3.03
C ARG A 79 16.52 -6.62 -1.59
N SER A 80 16.44 -5.53 -0.82
CA SER A 80 15.93 -5.56 0.55
C SER A 80 14.44 -5.93 0.64
N MET A 81 13.71 -5.89 -0.49
CA MET A 81 12.30 -6.24 -0.57
C MET A 81 12.07 -7.74 -0.89
N GLU A 82 13.12 -8.55 -1.07
CA GLU A 82 12.99 -10.00 -1.32
C GLU A 82 12.07 -10.72 -0.31
N PRO A 83 12.10 -10.41 1.01
CA PRO A 83 11.22 -11.08 1.99
C PRO A 83 9.72 -10.85 1.79
N VAL A 84 9.33 -9.92 0.91
CA VAL A 84 7.93 -9.59 0.60
C VAL A 84 7.66 -9.65 -0.90
N ARG A 85 8.51 -10.34 -1.68
CA ARG A 85 8.49 -10.35 -3.15
C ARG A 85 7.14 -10.74 -3.73
N GLU A 86 6.48 -11.72 -3.14
CA GLU A 86 5.14 -12.19 -3.52
C GLU A 86 4.04 -11.13 -3.33
N HIS A 87 4.33 -10.06 -2.60
CA HIS A 87 3.46 -8.91 -2.37
C HIS A 87 3.89 -7.65 -3.13
N LEU A 88 4.94 -7.72 -3.96
CA LEU A 88 5.43 -6.60 -4.75
C LEU A 88 4.77 -6.57 -6.13
N THR A 89 4.40 -5.36 -6.55
CA THR A 89 4.05 -5.06 -7.94
C THR A 89 4.88 -3.85 -8.35
N ILE A 90 5.69 -4.00 -9.39
CA ILE A 90 6.49 -2.89 -9.93
C ILE A 90 5.82 -2.43 -11.21
N LEU A 91 5.45 -1.15 -11.23
CA LEU A 91 4.88 -0.49 -12.41
C LEU A 91 5.99 0.34 -13.06
N THR A 92 6.23 0.11 -14.35
CA THR A 92 7.25 0.77 -15.15
C THR A 92 6.60 1.65 -16.22
N ASN A 93 7.39 2.45 -16.93
CA ASN A 93 6.91 3.31 -18.02
C ASN A 93 5.78 4.29 -17.61
N LEU A 94 5.86 4.79 -16.36
CA LEU A 94 4.97 5.81 -15.83
C LEU A 94 5.67 7.17 -15.82
N ASP A 95 4.91 8.23 -16.10
CA ASP A 95 5.40 9.60 -16.10
C ASP A 95 4.33 10.55 -15.53
N ASN A 96 4.77 11.63 -14.90
CA ASN A 96 3.92 12.64 -14.28
C ASN A 96 4.18 14.01 -14.91
N ARG A 97 3.41 14.35 -15.94
CA ARG A 97 3.57 15.59 -16.71
C ARG A 97 3.40 16.85 -15.85
N ALA A 98 2.66 16.78 -14.75
CA ALA A 98 2.51 17.90 -13.83
C ALA A 98 3.83 18.27 -13.13
N ALA A 99 4.76 17.31 -13.02
CA ALA A 99 6.08 17.51 -12.44
C ALA A 99 7.07 18.21 -13.40
N PHE A 100 6.71 18.43 -14.67
CA PHE A 100 7.60 19.03 -15.66
C PHE A 100 7.63 20.55 -15.57
N ALA A 101 8.80 21.14 -15.79
CA ALA A 101 8.95 22.59 -15.90
C ALA A 101 8.18 23.12 -17.12
N ARG A 102 7.41 24.19 -16.93
CA ARG A 102 6.76 24.91 -18.03
C ARG A 102 7.73 25.88 -18.69
N PRO A 103 7.41 26.39 -19.90
CA PRO A 103 8.21 27.42 -20.54
C PRO A 103 8.41 28.63 -19.62
N GLY A 104 9.66 29.05 -19.43
CA GLY A 104 10.03 30.17 -18.55
C GLY A 104 10.37 29.79 -17.11
N GLU A 105 10.13 28.55 -16.68
CA GLU A 105 10.46 28.10 -15.33
C GLU A 105 11.85 27.49 -15.20
N ALA A 106 12.40 27.55 -13.99
CA ALA A 106 13.63 26.85 -13.66
C ALA A 106 13.45 25.32 -13.78
N ARG A 107 14.38 24.68 -14.51
CA ARG A 107 14.49 23.22 -14.59
C ARG A 107 15.12 22.66 -13.31
N GLY A 108 14.81 21.42 -12.97
CA GLY A 108 15.44 20.72 -11.84
C GLY A 108 15.03 21.22 -10.44
N SER A 109 13.94 21.99 -10.33
CA SER A 109 13.38 22.36 -9.03
C SER A 109 13.01 21.11 -8.23
N HIS A 110 13.52 21.00 -7.00
CA HIS A 110 13.24 19.86 -6.12
C HIS A 110 11.82 19.88 -5.57
N SER A 111 11.21 21.08 -5.44
CA SER A 111 9.85 21.22 -4.92
C SER A 111 8.79 20.72 -5.90
N ARG A 112 9.01 20.90 -7.21
CA ARG A 112 8.01 20.60 -8.24
C ARG A 112 7.59 19.12 -8.29
N PRO A 113 8.50 18.15 -8.49
CA PRO A 113 8.10 16.76 -8.60
C PRO A 113 7.61 16.20 -7.26
N ALA A 114 8.13 16.69 -6.13
CA ALA A 114 7.65 16.32 -4.80
C ALA A 114 6.19 16.77 -4.58
N ALA A 115 5.84 17.99 -5.00
CA ALA A 115 4.47 18.48 -4.92
C ALA A 115 3.53 17.69 -5.86
N ALA A 116 3.96 17.41 -7.08
CA ALA A 116 3.15 16.72 -8.08
C ALA A 116 2.92 15.24 -7.77
N PHE A 117 3.79 14.58 -6.99
CA PHE A 117 3.76 13.13 -6.76
C PHE A 117 2.43 12.60 -6.20
N LEU A 118 1.85 13.27 -5.21
CA LEU A 118 0.56 12.86 -4.61
C LEU A 118 -0.63 13.73 -5.03
N THR A 119 -0.37 14.89 -5.63
CA THR A 119 -1.44 15.83 -6.01
C THR A 119 -1.83 15.69 -7.47
N GLY A 120 -0.92 15.24 -8.34
CA GLY A 120 -1.10 15.32 -9.79
C GLY A 120 -1.19 16.76 -10.32
N LEU A 121 -0.84 17.76 -9.50
CA LEU A 121 -0.93 19.18 -9.84
C LEU A 121 0.47 19.76 -10.04
N HIS A 122 0.55 20.72 -10.96
CA HIS A 122 1.78 21.45 -11.23
C HIS A 122 2.01 22.51 -10.15
N ALA A 123 3.17 22.49 -9.50
CA ALA A 123 3.59 23.51 -8.56
C ALA A 123 4.43 24.57 -9.28
N GLU A 124 4.10 25.84 -9.03
CA GLU A 124 4.81 27.02 -9.53
C GLU A 124 6.22 27.19 -8.91
#